data_AF-A0A5C4NBN1-F1
#
_entry.id   AF-A0A5C4NBN1-F1
#
_cell.length_a   1.000
_cell.length_b   1.000
_cell.length_c   1.000
_cell.angle_alpha   90.00
_cell.angle_beta   90.00
_cell.angle_gamma   90.00
#
_symmetry.space_group_name_H-M   'P 1'
#
loop_
_entity.id
_entity.type
_entity.pdbx_description
1 polymer ?
#
loop_
_entity_poly.entity_id
_entity_poly.type
_entity_poly.pdbx_seq_one_letter_code
_entity_poly.pdbx_strand_id
1 'polypeptide(L)' 'MRSPARPPGHRAPCGALTRKKQPCRALSEPGRQRCRFHGGQSTGPKTPEGRARIAEAQRRRWAAWRATKKAQEDG' A
#
# COMPACT_ATOMS: atom_id res chain seq x y z
N MET A 1 -3.42 4.64 -19.15
CA MET A 1 -2.86 3.42 -19.79
C MET A 1 -1.91 2.74 -18.80
N ARG A 2 -2.33 1.60 -18.20
CA ARG A 2 -1.44 0.76 -17.39
C ARG A 2 -0.45 0.09 -18.35
N SER A 3 0.86 0.29 -18.15
CA SER A 3 1.87 -0.42 -18.95
C SER A 3 1.62 -1.94 -18.88
N PRO A 4 1.82 -2.67 -19.98
CA PRO A 4 1.62 -4.11 -19.99
C PRO A 4 2.54 -4.79 -18.95
N ALA A 5 2.06 -5.88 -18.36
CA ALA A 5 2.90 -6.72 -17.53
C ALA A 5 4.07 -7.24 -18.39
N ARG A 6 5.31 -7.09 -17.90
CA ARG A 6 6.50 -7.59 -18.61
C ARG A 6 6.47 -9.13 -18.65
N PRO A 7 6.98 -9.75 -19.72
CA PRO A 7 7.03 -11.21 -19.83
C PRO A 7 7.82 -11.82 -18.66
N PRO A 8 7.37 -12.97 -18.12
CA PRO A 8 8.07 -13.65 -17.05
C PRO A 8 9.47 -14.04 -17.52
N GLY A 9 10.50 -13.60 -16.78
CA GLY A 9 11.91 -13.86 -17.10
C GLY A 9 12.79 -12.61 -17.08
N HIS A 10 12.26 -11.45 -17.49
CA HIS A 10 13.03 -10.19 -17.48
C HIS A 10 12.63 -9.29 -16.32
N ARG A 11 13.28 -9.47 -15.17
CA ARG A 11 13.07 -8.59 -14.00
C ARG A 11 13.59 -7.18 -14.31
N ALA A 12 12.73 -6.18 -14.23
CA ALA A 12 13.09 -4.76 -14.35
C ALA A 12 13.45 -4.16 -12.99
N PRO A 13 14.20 -3.05 -12.91
CA PRO A 13 14.30 -2.24 -11.69
C PRO A 13 12.91 -1.84 -11.18
N CYS A 14 12.71 -1.82 -9.85
CA CYS A 14 11.40 -1.57 -9.24
C CYS A 14 10.80 -0.20 -9.59
N GLY A 15 11.64 0.81 -9.83
CA GLY A 15 11.21 2.17 -10.18
C GLY A 15 10.45 2.94 -9.08
N ALA A 16 10.25 2.37 -7.89
CA ALA A 16 9.65 3.07 -6.76
C ALA A 16 10.67 3.95 -6.02
N LEU A 17 10.20 4.99 -5.33
CA LEU A 17 11.04 5.76 -4.42
C LEU A 17 11.04 5.12 -3.03
N THR A 18 12.22 5.05 -2.43
CA THR A 18 12.38 4.66 -1.03
C THR A 18 11.90 5.77 -0.09
N ARG A 19 11.86 5.48 1.21
CA ARG A 19 11.51 6.47 2.24
C ARG A 19 12.43 7.70 2.25
N LYS A 20 13.68 7.57 1.77
CA LYS A 20 14.64 8.68 1.58
C LYS A 20 14.48 9.41 0.23
N LYS A 21 13.39 9.16 -0.50
CA LYS A 21 13.13 9.68 -1.86
C LYS A 21 14.16 9.29 -2.92
N GLN A 22 14.95 8.23 -2.66
CA GLN A 22 15.92 7.69 -3.62
C GLN A 22 15.33 6.53 -4.41
N PRO A 23 15.73 6.30 -5.68
CA PRO A 23 15.21 5.20 -6.49
C PRO A 23 15.50 3.84 -5.84
N CYS A 24 14.51 2.96 -5.86
CA CYS A 24 14.63 1.61 -5.34
C CYS A 24 15.59 0.81 -6.23
N ARG A 25 16.65 0.30 -5.60
CA ARG A 25 17.69 -0.51 -6.25
C ARG A 25 17.28 -1.97 -6.48
N ALA A 26 16.18 -2.42 -5.86
CA ALA A 26 15.72 -3.79 -5.99
C ALA A 26 15.10 -4.03 -7.37
N LEU A 27 15.29 -5.24 -7.88
CA LEU A 27 14.58 -5.74 -9.05
C LEU A 27 13.13 -6.08 -8.69
N SER A 28 12.25 -5.97 -9.68
CA SER A 28 10.86 -6.41 -9.64
C SER A 28 10.76 -7.92 -9.39
N GLU A 29 9.63 -8.32 -8.82
CA GLU A 29 9.27 -9.74 -8.75
C GLU A 29 8.95 -10.27 -10.15
N PRO A 30 9.17 -11.57 -10.42
CA PRO A 30 8.79 -12.19 -11.68
C PRO A 30 7.32 -11.90 -12.04
N GLY A 31 7.07 -11.44 -13.27
CA GLY A 31 5.72 -11.09 -13.74
C GLY A 31 5.11 -9.83 -13.11
N ARG A 32 5.85 -9.09 -12.27
CA ARG A 32 5.39 -7.84 -11.65
C ARG A 32 6.25 -6.66 -12.08
N GLN A 33 5.74 -5.45 -11.85
CA GLN A 33 6.45 -4.21 -12.15
C GLN A 33 7.31 -3.69 -10.98
N ARG A 34 7.03 -4.13 -9.75
CA ARG A 34 7.66 -3.64 -8.52
C ARG A 34 8.23 -4.78 -7.69
N CYS A 35 9.20 -4.48 -6.84
CA CYS A 35 9.83 -5.45 -5.94
C CYS A 35 8.89 -5.84 -4.79
N ARG A 36 9.24 -6.92 -4.08
CA ARG A 36 8.66 -7.37 -2.81
C ARG A 36 8.22 -6.24 -1.85
N PHE A 37 9.03 -5.20 -1.70
CA PHE A 37 8.80 -4.12 -0.73
C PHE A 37 7.81 -3.05 -1.21
N HIS A 38 7.80 -2.76 -2.51
CA HIS A 38 6.94 -1.70 -3.09
C HIS A 38 5.77 -2.25 -3.92
N GLY A 39 5.70 -3.57 -4.09
CA GLY A 39 4.71 -4.26 -4.92
C GLY A 39 3.49 -4.79 -4.16
N GLY A 40 3.29 -4.38 -2.90
CA GLY A 40 2.08 -4.69 -2.13
C GLY A 40 1.80 -6.18 -2.00
N GLN A 41 2.66 -6.91 -1.27
CA GLN A 41 2.46 -8.36 -1.03
C GLN A 41 1.56 -8.67 0.17
N SER A 42 1.04 -7.65 0.86
CA SER A 42 0.07 -7.90 1.92
C SER A 42 -1.17 -8.53 1.30
N THR A 43 -1.55 -9.71 1.79
CA THR A 43 -2.76 -10.42 1.36
C THR A 43 -4.00 -10.00 2.17
N GLY A 44 -3.84 -9.05 3.10
CA GLY A 44 -4.88 -8.66 4.04
C GLY A 44 -5.21 -9.77 5.06
N PRO A 45 -6.16 -9.52 5.97
CA PRO A 45 -6.64 -10.50 6.93
C PRO A 45 -7.45 -11.59 6.22
N LYS A 46 -7.04 -12.85 6.39
CA LYS A 46 -7.73 -13.98 5.75
C LYS A 46 -8.94 -14.46 6.54
N THR A 47 -8.92 -14.32 7.87
CA THR A 47 -9.98 -14.81 8.77
C THR A 47 -11.08 -13.78 9.00
N PRO A 48 -12.32 -14.20 9.33
CA PRO A 48 -13.41 -13.31 9.68
C PRO A 48 -13.08 -12.36 10.85
N GLU A 49 -12.43 -12.87 11.89
CA GLU A 49 -12.05 -12.12 13.09
C GLU A 49 -11.01 -11.05 12.74
N GLY A 50 -10.05 -11.39 11.89
CA GLY A 50 -9.05 -10.46 11.38
C GLY A 50 -9.68 -9.33 10.57
N ARG A 51 -10.67 -9.64 9.72
CA ARG A 51 -11.44 -8.64 8.96
C ARG A 51 -12.22 -7.72 9.90
N ALA A 52 -12.91 -8.29 10.89
CA ALA A 52 -13.67 -7.53 11.88
C ALA A 52 -12.79 -6.55 12.65
N ARG A 53 -11.61 -7.00 13.10
CA ARG A 53 -10.63 -6.18 13.81
C ARG A 53 -10.15 -4.98 12.98
N ILE A 54 -9.79 -5.21 11.70
CA ILE A 54 -9.34 -4.12 10.83
C ILE A 54 -10.49 -3.14 10.54
N ALA A 55 -11.71 -3.65 10.31
CA ALA A 55 -12.88 -2.80 10.07
C ALA A 55 -13.19 -1.91 11.28
N GLU A 56 -13.11 -2.44 12.50
CA GLU A 56 -13.29 -1.67 13.72
C GLU A 56 -12.20 -0.60 13.88
N ALA A 57 -10.93 -0.96 13.72
CA ALA A 57 -9.82 -0.02 13.79
C ALA A 57 -9.98 1.13 12.78
N GLN A 58 -10.42 0.81 11.55
CA GLN A 58 -10.72 1.82 10.54
C GLN A 58 -11.84 2.76 11.01
N ARG A 59 -12.97 2.24 11.48
CA ARG A 59 -14.09 3.07 11.98
C ARG A 59 -13.64 4.05 13.06
N ARG A 60 -12.88 3.57 14.05
CA ARG A 60 -12.34 4.40 15.15
C ARG A 60 -11.44 5.52 14.62
N ARG A 61 -10.53 5.22 13.70
CA ARG A 61 -9.63 6.21 13.08
C ARG A 61 -10.41 7.32 12.36
N TRP A 62 -11.43 6.96 11.58
CA TRP A 62 -12.23 7.94 10.84
C TRP A 62 -13.10 8.79 11.76
N ALA A 63 -13.68 8.21 12.82
CA ALA A 63 -14.42 8.98 13.82
C ALA A 63 -13.53 10.04 14.49
N ALA A 64 -12.32 9.65 14.90
CA ALA A 64 -11.35 10.59 15.48
C ALA A 64 -10.98 11.70 14.49
N TRP A 65 -10.65 11.35 13.24
CA TRP A 65 -10.30 12.35 12.23
C TRP A 65 -11.45 13.34 11.96
N ARG A 66 -12.70 12.86 11.86
CA ARG A 66 -13.87 13.73 11.70
C ARG A 66 -14.07 14.66 12.88
N ALA A 67 -13.91 14.17 14.11
CA ALA A 67 -13.99 15.00 15.31
C ALA A 67 -12.90 16.08 15.30
N THR A 68 -11.65 15.73 14.93
CA THR A 68 -10.58 16.74 14.80
C THR A 68 -10.87 17.76 13.72
N LYS A 69 -11.51 17.35 12.61
CA LYS A 69 -11.87 18.27 11.53
C LYS A 69 -12.98 19.23 11.93
N LYS A 70 -14.04 18.72 12.56
CA LYS A 70 -15.14 19.54 13.08
C LYS A 70 -14.64 20.60 14.08
N ALA A 71 -13.75 20.21 15.00
CA ALA A 71 -13.14 21.14 15.95
C ALA A 71 -12.26 22.23 15.30
N GLN A 72 -11.72 21.99 14.08
CA GLN A 72 -10.98 22.99 13.31
C GLN A 72 -11.89 23.95 12.53
N GLU A 73 -13.14 23.55 12.27
CA GLU A 73 -14.12 24.36 11.52
C GLU A 73 -14.99 25.19 12.47
N ASP A 74 -15.26 24.68 13.68
CA ASP A 74 -16.06 25.34 14.72
C ASP A 74 -15.26 26.37 15.55
N GLY A 75 -13.96 26.55 15.28
CA GLY A 75 -13.07 27.50 15.96
C GLY A 75 -12.36 28.43 14.99
#